data_AF-A0AAD1K0I3-F1
#
_entry.id   AF-A0AAD1K0I3-F1
#
_cell.length_a   1.000
_cell.length_b   1.000
_cell.length_c   1.000
_cell.angle_alpha   90.00
_cell.angle_beta   90.00
_cell.angle_gamma   90.00
#
_symmetry.space_group_name_H-M   'P 1'
#
loop_
_entity.id
_entity.type
_entity.pdbx_description
1 polymer ?
#
loop_
_entity_poly.entity_id
_entity_poly.type
_entity_poly.pdbx_seq_one_letter_code
_entity_poly.pdbx_strand_id
1 'polypeptide(L)'
;MEEKQLFEDIMNGIIFQAESVSTSLTVEDKAKITKAGANAFARGLEKVTKDKHYRIRKTGENPHLADSILVQNTNIDGIKDGNSTVGWDYTKSRVGHLIENGTRFPMYSKKGTKYRKGGQVAITSDPFVSTYRDGMEAQVAIFSAEAEVFSEILKKKGAE
;
A
#
# COMPACT_ATOMS: atom_id res chain seq x y z
N MET A 1 -31.43 -29.91 -13.46
CA MET A 1 -30.46 -29.50 -14.52
C MET A 1 -30.74 -28.06 -14.94
N GLU A 2 -32.02 -27.68 -15.10
CA GLU A 2 -32.45 -26.28 -15.36
C GLU A 2 -32.08 -25.27 -14.27
N GLU A 3 -32.17 -25.60 -12.97
CA GLU A 3 -31.78 -24.64 -11.89
C GLU A 3 -30.29 -24.30 -11.90
N LYS A 4 -29.42 -25.25 -12.25
CA LYS A 4 -27.97 -24.99 -12.39
C LYS A 4 -27.70 -24.09 -13.60
N GLN A 5 -28.40 -24.33 -14.70
CA GLN A 5 -28.29 -23.51 -15.91
C GLN A 5 -28.75 -22.07 -15.64
N LEU A 6 -29.89 -21.89 -14.96
CA LEU A 6 -30.40 -20.58 -14.59
C LEU A 6 -29.46 -19.82 -13.64
N PHE A 7 -28.87 -20.51 -12.67
CA PHE A 7 -27.87 -19.91 -11.78
C PHE A 7 -26.61 -19.47 -12.53
N GLU A 8 -26.09 -20.32 -13.42
CA GLU A 8 -24.93 -19.98 -14.25
C GLU A 8 -25.24 -18.81 -15.17
N ASP A 9 -26.44 -18.75 -15.76
CA ASP A 9 -26.84 -17.65 -16.64
C ASP A 9 -26.98 -16.31 -15.87
N ILE A 10 -27.53 -16.34 -14.65
CA ILE A 10 -27.60 -15.16 -13.77
C ILE A 10 -26.19 -14.70 -13.37
N MET A 11 -25.32 -15.62 -12.97
CA MET A 11 -23.94 -15.28 -12.59
C MET A 11 -23.13 -14.74 -13.77
N ASN A 12 -23.28 -15.34 -14.95
CA ASN A 12 -22.66 -14.85 -16.17
C ASN A 12 -23.20 -13.47 -16.58
N GLY A 13 -24.49 -13.20 -16.35
CA GLY A 13 -25.08 -11.88 -16.54
C GLY A 13 -24.48 -10.82 -15.62
N ILE A 14 -24.30 -11.16 -14.33
CA ILE A 14 -23.63 -10.28 -13.34
C ILE A 14 -22.18 -10.04 -13.72
N ILE A 15 -21.45 -11.09 -14.13
CA ILE A 15 -20.06 -10.97 -14.60
C ILE A 15 -19.98 -10.07 -15.82
N PHE A 16 -20.87 -10.24 -16.81
CA PHE A 16 -20.89 -9.41 -18.01
C PHE A 16 -21.22 -7.95 -17.72
N GLN A 17 -22.14 -7.67 -16.78
CA GLN A 17 -22.39 -6.31 -16.30
C GLN A 17 -21.16 -5.74 -15.56
N ALA A 18 -20.52 -6.52 -14.70
CA ALA A 18 -19.30 -6.10 -14.01
C ALA A 18 -18.14 -5.85 -14.99
N GLU A 19 -17.99 -6.69 -16.02
CA GLU A 19 -16.98 -6.55 -17.07
C GLU A 19 -17.26 -5.33 -17.95
N SER A 20 -18.51 -5.12 -18.40
CA SER A 20 -18.87 -3.95 -19.20
C SER A 20 -18.75 -2.64 -18.45
N VAL A 21 -19.03 -2.63 -17.13
CA VAL A 21 -18.84 -1.43 -16.32
C VAL A 21 -17.36 -1.21 -15.94
N SER A 22 -16.60 -2.27 -15.66
CA SER A 22 -15.17 -2.15 -15.35
C SER A 22 -14.32 -1.75 -16.57
N THR A 23 -14.68 -2.24 -17.77
CA THR A 23 -14.03 -1.84 -19.03
C THR A 23 -14.38 -0.40 -19.45
N SER A 24 -15.49 0.15 -18.96
CA SER A 24 -15.89 1.55 -19.18
C SER A 24 -15.50 2.52 -18.06
N LEU A 25 -14.73 2.08 -17.06
CA LEU A 25 -14.16 2.99 -16.07
C LEU A 25 -13.10 3.89 -16.71
N THR A 26 -13.32 5.20 -16.62
CA THR A 26 -12.31 6.20 -17.00
C THR A 26 -11.10 6.12 -16.07
N VAL A 27 -9.97 6.65 -16.53
CA VAL A 27 -8.76 6.76 -15.70
C VAL A 27 -9.04 7.57 -14.42
N GLU A 28 -9.88 8.60 -14.51
CA GLU A 28 -10.37 9.38 -13.36
C GLU A 28 -11.11 8.53 -12.34
N ASP A 29 -12.02 7.66 -12.79
CA ASP A 29 -12.81 6.83 -11.90
C ASP A 29 -11.95 5.74 -11.25
N LYS A 30 -11.04 5.11 -12.02
CA LYS A 30 -10.04 4.18 -11.47
C LYS A 30 -9.17 4.86 -10.41
N ALA A 31 -8.69 6.06 -10.70
CA ALA A 31 -7.89 6.85 -9.76
C ALA A 31 -8.67 7.19 -8.48
N LYS A 32 -9.97 7.50 -8.57
CA LYS A 32 -10.79 7.73 -7.36
C LYS A 32 -10.88 6.48 -6.48
N ILE A 33 -11.08 5.32 -7.10
CA ILE A 33 -11.17 4.03 -6.40
C ILE A 33 -9.84 3.74 -5.72
N THR A 34 -8.73 3.70 -6.47
CA THR A 34 -7.41 3.37 -5.90
C THR A 34 -6.94 4.39 -4.87
N LYS A 35 -7.33 5.67 -5.00
CA LYS A 35 -7.04 6.69 -3.99
C LYS A 35 -7.72 6.40 -2.66
N ALA A 36 -8.95 5.86 -2.69
CA ALA A 36 -9.65 5.48 -1.46
C ALA A 36 -8.94 4.33 -0.75
N GLY A 37 -8.55 3.30 -1.51
CA GLY A 37 -7.71 2.21 -1.01
C GLY A 37 -6.36 2.70 -0.45
N ALA A 38 -5.69 3.58 -1.18
CA ALA A 38 -4.43 4.19 -0.77
C ALA A 38 -4.56 5.00 0.54
N ASN A 39 -5.63 5.76 0.71
CA ASN A 39 -5.91 6.47 1.96
C ASN A 39 -6.15 5.51 3.13
N ALA A 40 -6.88 4.41 2.91
CA ALA A 40 -7.11 3.40 3.94
C ALA A 40 -5.80 2.72 4.35
N PHE A 41 -4.97 2.36 3.38
CA PHE A 41 -3.64 1.79 3.62
C PHE A 41 -2.75 2.76 4.41
N ALA A 42 -2.70 4.03 4.02
CA ALA A 42 -1.88 5.06 4.67
C ALA A 42 -2.21 5.22 6.16
N ARG A 43 -3.50 5.22 6.51
CA ARG A 43 -3.94 5.32 7.92
C ARG A 43 -3.47 4.15 8.77
N GLY A 44 -3.57 2.93 8.27
CA GLY A 44 -3.08 1.78 9.03
C GLY A 44 -1.56 1.67 9.03
N LEU A 45 -0.89 2.07 7.95
CA LEU A 45 0.57 2.19 7.94
C LEU A 45 1.06 3.23 8.95
N GLU A 46 0.37 4.36 9.08
CA GLU A 46 0.63 5.36 10.11
C GLU A 46 0.52 4.75 11.50
N LYS A 47 -0.58 4.04 11.79
CA LYS A 47 -0.81 3.35 13.06
C LYS A 47 0.29 2.33 13.38
N VAL A 48 0.62 1.43 12.45
CA VAL A 48 1.67 0.43 12.66
C VAL A 48 3.03 1.09 12.86
N THR A 49 3.35 2.12 12.09
CA THR A 49 4.59 2.89 12.26
C THR A 49 4.60 3.60 13.61
N LYS A 50 3.45 4.10 14.08
CA LYS A 50 3.34 4.72 15.39
C LYS A 50 3.57 3.71 16.51
N ASP A 51 2.86 2.59 16.47
CA ASP A 51 2.89 1.57 17.51
C ASP A 51 4.30 0.97 17.69
N LYS A 52 5.03 0.75 16.59
CA LYS A 52 6.37 0.12 16.62
C LYS A 52 7.52 1.10 16.77
N HIS A 53 7.42 2.27 16.15
CA HIS A 53 8.59 3.14 15.94
C HIS A 53 8.38 4.58 16.41
N TYR A 54 7.24 4.94 16.99
CA TYR A 54 7.06 6.27 17.57
C TYR A 54 7.74 6.39 18.92
N ARG A 55 8.44 7.50 19.11
CA ARG A 55 8.90 7.93 20.43
C ARG A 55 8.46 9.36 20.64
N ILE A 56 7.71 9.59 21.71
CA ILE A 56 7.31 10.95 22.12
C ILE A 56 8.58 11.65 22.62
N ARG A 57 9.17 12.47 21.76
CA ARG A 57 10.29 13.37 22.08
C ARG A 57 10.02 14.72 21.44
N LYS A 58 10.57 15.80 22.01
CA LYS A 58 10.68 17.08 21.31
C LYS A 58 11.65 16.91 20.13
N THR A 59 11.15 16.38 19.03
CA THR A 59 11.85 16.40 17.75
C THR A 59 11.75 17.81 17.18
N GLY A 60 12.82 18.32 16.57
CA GLY A 60 12.79 19.62 15.89
C GLY A 60 11.83 19.62 14.70
N GLU A 61 12.00 20.56 13.76
CA GLU A 61 11.08 20.77 12.62
C GLU A 61 10.89 19.54 11.71
N ASN A 62 11.76 18.54 11.78
CA ASN A 62 11.66 17.32 10.98
C ASN A 62 10.56 16.38 11.50
N PRO A 63 9.47 16.15 10.73
CA PRO A 63 8.38 15.29 11.16
C PRO A 63 8.83 13.84 11.37
N HIS A 64 8.13 13.11 12.23
CA HIS A 64 8.40 11.70 12.47
C HIS A 64 8.06 10.86 11.22
N LEU A 65 8.68 9.68 11.06
CA LEU A 65 8.42 8.78 9.93
C LEU A 65 6.91 8.48 9.80
N ALA A 66 6.27 8.18 10.92
CA ALA A 66 4.83 7.89 10.97
C ALA A 66 3.97 9.08 10.54
N ASP A 67 4.39 10.32 10.82
CA ASP A 67 3.64 11.53 10.49
C ASP A 67 3.95 12.04 9.07
N SER A 68 4.84 11.36 8.33
CA SER A 68 5.32 11.78 7.00
C SER A 68 4.84 10.87 5.88
N ILE A 69 3.81 10.06 6.11
CA ILE A 69 3.26 9.18 5.08
C ILE A 69 2.52 10.02 4.05
N LEU A 70 2.84 9.77 2.78
CA LEU A 70 2.28 10.47 1.63
C LEU A 70 1.41 9.52 0.81
N VAL A 71 0.31 10.07 0.31
CA VAL A 71 -0.55 9.40 -0.67
C VAL A 71 -0.53 10.21 -1.95
N GLN A 72 -0.25 9.57 -3.06
CA GLN A 72 -0.30 10.16 -4.39
C GLN A 72 -1.34 9.44 -5.24
N ASN A 73 -2.11 10.20 -6.01
CA ASN A 73 -3.12 9.68 -6.93
C ASN A 73 -2.53 9.43 -8.33
N THR A 74 -1.28 9.01 -8.35
CA THR A 74 -0.45 8.74 -9.52
C THR A 74 0.42 7.54 -9.23
N ASN A 75 0.93 6.92 -10.28
CA ASN A 75 1.99 5.92 -10.17
C ASN A 75 3.32 6.56 -9.70
N ILE A 76 4.35 5.73 -9.57
CA ILE A 76 5.67 6.15 -9.07
C ILE A 76 6.38 7.18 -9.96
N ASP A 77 6.04 7.22 -11.25
CA ASP A 77 6.57 8.19 -12.22
C ASP A 77 5.75 9.49 -12.26
N GLY A 78 4.72 9.62 -11.41
CA GLY A 78 3.84 10.78 -11.37
C GLY A 78 2.78 10.80 -12.47
N ILE A 79 2.58 9.68 -13.18
CA ILE A 79 1.58 9.56 -14.25
C ILE A 79 0.25 9.12 -13.66
N LYS A 80 -0.83 9.77 -14.11
CA LYS A 80 -2.20 9.43 -13.75
C LYS A 80 -2.73 8.37 -14.70
N ASP A 81 -2.55 7.10 -14.33
CA ASP A 81 -2.96 5.90 -15.09
C ASP A 81 -4.10 5.12 -14.40
N GLY A 82 -4.59 5.62 -13.27
CA GLY A 82 -5.58 4.95 -12.43
C GLY A 82 -4.96 4.29 -11.19
N ASN A 83 -3.63 4.24 -11.08
CA ASN A 83 -2.93 3.78 -9.89
C ASN A 83 -2.75 4.90 -8.87
N SER A 84 -2.68 4.50 -7.60
CA SER A 84 -2.31 5.36 -6.48
C SER A 84 -1.15 4.74 -5.73
N THR A 85 -0.27 5.58 -5.18
CA THR A 85 0.91 5.15 -4.44
C THR A 85 0.88 5.68 -3.02
N VAL A 86 1.40 4.89 -2.08
CA VAL A 86 1.54 5.26 -0.67
C VAL A 86 2.97 5.00 -0.24
N GLY A 87 3.54 5.94 0.50
CA GLY A 87 4.89 5.79 1.01
C GLY A 87 5.37 7.06 1.66
N TRP A 88 6.59 7.45 1.34
CA TRP A 88 7.29 8.57 1.96
C TRP A 88 8.07 9.35 0.90
N ASP A 89 8.46 10.58 1.24
CA ASP A 89 9.47 11.30 0.46
C ASP A 89 10.81 10.54 0.43
N TYR A 90 11.76 10.99 -0.39
CA TYR A 90 13.08 10.36 -0.51
C TYR A 90 13.82 10.22 0.83
N THR A 91 13.74 11.23 1.69
CA THR A 91 14.48 11.26 2.96
C THR A 91 13.90 10.25 3.95
N LYS A 92 12.57 10.23 4.08
CA LYS A 92 11.83 9.37 5.00
C LYS A 92 11.74 7.94 4.49
N SER A 93 11.60 7.72 3.18
CA SER A 93 11.64 6.38 2.58
C SER A 93 12.98 5.69 2.82
N ARG A 94 14.09 6.43 2.77
CA ARG A 94 15.40 5.89 3.17
C ARG A 94 15.38 5.40 4.61
N VAL A 95 14.85 6.19 5.55
CA VAL A 95 14.75 5.77 6.97
C VAL A 95 13.87 4.52 7.11
N GLY A 96 12.69 4.50 6.48
CA GLY A 96 11.81 3.35 6.45
C GLY A 96 12.49 2.09 5.91
N HIS A 97 13.20 2.20 4.79
CA HIS A 97 13.96 1.10 4.20
C HIS A 97 15.05 0.56 5.12
N LEU A 98 15.78 1.41 5.85
CA LEU A 98 16.81 0.96 6.79
C LEU A 98 16.22 0.20 7.98
N ILE A 99 15.03 0.58 8.44
CA ILE A 99 14.32 -0.12 9.51
C ILE A 99 13.75 -1.44 8.98
N GLU A 100 13.09 -1.42 7.83
CA GLU A 100 12.47 -2.57 7.19
C GLU A 100 13.50 -3.68 6.93
N ASN A 101 14.61 -3.34 6.26
CA ASN A 101 15.60 -4.31 5.80
C ASN A 101 16.79 -4.47 6.75
N GLY A 102 16.94 -3.58 7.73
CA GLY A 102 18.12 -3.52 8.59
C GLY A 102 19.39 -3.07 7.85
N THR A 103 20.49 -2.96 8.60
CA THR A 103 21.82 -2.63 8.05
C THR A 103 22.93 -3.41 8.74
N ARG A 104 24.02 -3.67 7.98
CA ARG A 104 25.24 -4.31 8.48
C ARG A 104 26.46 -3.52 8.06
N PHE A 105 27.39 -3.28 8.98
CA PHE A 105 28.68 -2.71 8.61
C PHE A 105 29.61 -3.81 8.09
N PRO A 106 30.35 -3.59 6.98
CA PRO A 106 31.36 -4.55 6.55
C PRO A 106 32.46 -4.64 7.61
N MET A 107 32.78 -5.85 8.07
CA MET A 107 33.96 -6.07 8.87
C MET A 107 35.13 -6.52 7.99
N TYR A 108 36.32 -6.04 8.33
CA TYR A 108 37.57 -6.36 7.64
C TYR A 108 38.47 -7.18 8.55
N SER A 109 39.22 -8.12 7.96
CA SER A 109 40.28 -8.84 8.66
C SER A 109 41.46 -7.91 8.97
N LYS A 110 42.37 -8.34 9.84
CA LYS A 110 43.64 -7.61 10.09
C LYS A 110 44.47 -7.37 8.82
N LYS A 111 44.25 -8.17 7.76
CA LYS A 111 44.91 -8.04 6.45
C LYS A 111 44.13 -7.16 5.45
N GLY A 112 43.05 -6.51 5.88
CA GLY A 112 42.22 -5.63 5.03
C GLY A 112 41.21 -6.36 4.13
N THR A 113 41.06 -7.68 4.25
CA THR A 113 40.06 -8.43 3.46
C THR A 113 38.68 -8.40 4.11
N LYS A 114 37.62 -8.13 3.33
CA LYS A 114 36.24 -8.15 3.83
C LYS A 114 35.82 -9.58 4.19
N TYR A 115 35.26 -9.77 5.37
CA TYR A 115 34.75 -11.08 5.79
C TYR A 115 33.51 -11.50 4.98
N ARG A 116 33.46 -12.77 4.55
CA ARG A 116 32.35 -13.35 3.76
C ARG A 116 30.99 -13.32 4.48
N LYS A 117 31.00 -13.45 5.80
CA LYS A 117 29.82 -13.29 6.69
C LYS A 117 30.10 -12.32 7.85
N GLY A 118 31.04 -11.40 7.67
CA GLY A 118 31.40 -10.48 8.74
C GLY A 118 30.72 -9.14 8.57
N GLY A 119 29.89 -8.84 9.55
CA GLY A 119 29.37 -7.51 9.76
C GLY A 119 28.55 -7.48 11.03
N GLN A 120 28.88 -6.58 11.95
CA GLN A 120 28.02 -6.32 13.11
C GLN A 120 26.74 -5.65 12.60
N VAL A 121 25.60 -6.07 13.15
CA VAL A 121 24.30 -5.46 12.86
C VAL A 121 24.29 -4.06 13.46
N ALA A 122 24.02 -3.07 12.62
CA ALA A 122 23.92 -1.67 13.04
C ALA A 122 22.47 -1.30 13.36
N ILE A 123 21.56 -1.69 12.47
CA ILE A 123 20.12 -1.60 12.63
C ILE A 123 19.56 -3.00 12.39
N THR A 124 18.85 -3.54 13.38
CA THR A 124 18.11 -4.80 13.23
C THR A 124 16.89 -4.54 12.36
N SER A 125 16.64 -5.44 11.41
CA SER A 125 15.44 -5.41 10.55
C SER A 125 14.17 -5.60 11.37
N ASP A 126 13.18 -4.76 11.14
CA ASP A 126 11.78 -4.95 11.53
C ASP A 126 10.92 -4.79 10.27
N PRO A 127 10.44 -5.88 9.66
CA PRO A 127 9.73 -5.85 8.38
C PRO A 127 8.27 -5.36 8.54
N PHE A 128 8.06 -4.23 9.20
CA PHE A 128 6.74 -3.75 9.59
C PHE A 128 5.88 -3.33 8.39
N VAL A 129 6.49 -2.82 7.32
CA VAL A 129 5.77 -2.37 6.12
C VAL A 129 5.26 -3.58 5.34
N SER A 130 6.15 -4.54 5.04
CA SER A 130 5.76 -5.76 4.33
C SER A 130 4.78 -6.58 5.12
N THR A 131 4.99 -6.73 6.44
CA THR A 131 4.06 -7.46 7.32
C THR A 131 2.67 -6.83 7.32
N TYR A 132 2.57 -5.50 7.40
CA TYR A 132 1.27 -4.82 7.34
C TYR A 132 0.62 -4.95 5.97
N ARG A 133 1.36 -4.69 4.89
CA ARG A 133 0.89 -4.77 3.50
C ARG A 133 0.35 -6.16 3.15
N ASP A 134 1.05 -7.20 3.56
CA ASP A 134 0.70 -8.58 3.24
C ASP A 134 -0.35 -9.13 4.24
N GLY A 135 -0.68 -8.35 5.28
CA GLY A 135 -1.66 -8.70 6.30
C GLY A 135 -3.11 -8.48 5.87
N MET A 136 -4.01 -9.29 6.44
CA MET A 136 -5.45 -9.21 6.18
C MET A 136 -6.05 -7.87 6.60
N GLU A 137 -5.54 -7.25 7.67
CA GLU A 137 -5.99 -5.94 8.15
C GLU A 137 -5.89 -4.87 7.06
N ALA A 138 -4.75 -4.79 6.37
CA ALA A 138 -4.54 -3.84 5.29
C ALA A 138 -5.42 -4.16 4.08
N GLN A 139 -5.43 -5.43 3.65
CA GLN A 139 -6.19 -5.86 2.47
C GLN A 139 -7.68 -5.61 2.62
N VAL A 140 -8.27 -5.96 3.76
CA VAL A 140 -9.69 -5.73 4.05
C VAL A 140 -10.00 -4.23 4.07
N ALA A 141 -9.17 -3.43 4.72
CA ALA A 141 -9.37 -1.98 4.78
C ALA A 141 -9.32 -1.35 3.37
N ILE A 142 -8.34 -1.73 2.55
CA ILE A 142 -8.22 -1.28 1.15
C ILE A 142 -9.47 -1.67 0.36
N PHE A 143 -9.82 -2.96 0.33
CA PHE A 143 -10.92 -3.45 -0.50
C PHE A 143 -12.27 -2.88 -0.06
N SER A 144 -12.49 -2.70 1.24
CA SER A 144 -13.72 -2.07 1.73
C SER A 144 -13.85 -0.61 1.24
N ALA A 145 -12.77 0.17 1.28
CA ALA A 145 -12.76 1.56 0.85
C ALA A 145 -12.89 1.69 -0.68
N GLU A 146 -12.24 0.80 -1.43
CA GLU A 146 -12.36 0.73 -2.88
C GLU A 146 -13.78 0.33 -3.32
N ALA A 147 -14.36 -0.67 -2.67
CA ALA A 147 -15.70 -1.17 -2.98
C ALA A 147 -16.78 -0.10 -2.72
N GLU A 148 -16.66 0.67 -1.63
CA GLU A 148 -17.58 1.77 -1.32
C GLU A 148 -17.59 2.79 -2.48
N VAL A 149 -16.42 3.30 -2.87
CA VAL A 149 -16.29 4.27 -3.97
C VAL A 149 -16.71 3.68 -5.31
N PHE A 150 -16.38 2.42 -5.57
CA PHE A 150 -16.82 1.74 -6.78
C PHE A 150 -18.36 1.66 -6.85
N SER A 151 -19.02 1.29 -5.76
CA SER A 151 -20.48 1.24 -5.70
C SER A 151 -21.14 2.60 -5.95
N GLU A 152 -20.55 3.69 -5.48
CA GLU A 152 -21.03 5.04 -5.77
C GLU A 152 -20.90 5.40 -7.25
N ILE A 153 -19.81 4.98 -7.88
CA ILE A 153 -19.60 5.19 -9.32
C ILE A 153 -20.61 4.40 -10.14
N LEU A 154 -20.91 3.15 -9.76
CA LEU A 154 -21.93 2.32 -10.39
C LEU A 154 -23.31 2.99 -10.34
N LYS A 155 -23.73 3.43 -9.15
CA LYS A 155 -25.01 4.14 -8.95
C LYS A 155 -25.11 5.39 -9.81
N LYS A 156 -24.03 6.18 -9.89
CA LYS A 156 -23.98 7.39 -10.75
C LYS A 156 -24.08 7.08 -12.24
N LYS A 157 -23.65 5.89 -12.66
CA LYS A 157 -23.70 5.43 -14.06
C LYS A 157 -25.01 4.70 -14.42
N GLY A 158 -25.96 4.60 -13.49
CA GLY A 158 -27.26 3.98 -13.73
C GLY A 158 -27.26 2.45 -13.71
N ALA A 159 -26.21 1.84 -13.15
CA ALA A 159 -26.24 0.42 -12.79
C ALA A 159 -26.90 0.30 -11.40
N GLU A 160 -28.19 -0.05 -11.39
CA GLU A 160 -28.92 -0.52 -10.20
C GLU A 160 -28.79 -2.03 -10.04
#